data_AF-A0A418QJH5-F1
#
_entry.id   AF-A0A418QJH5-F1
#
_cell.length_a   1.000
_cell.length_b   1.000
_cell.length_c   1.000
_cell.angle_alpha   90.00
_cell.angle_beta   90.00
_cell.angle_gamma   90.00
#
_symmetry.space_group_name_H-M   'P 1'
#
loop_
_entity.id
_entity.type
_entity.pdbx_description
1 polymer ?
#
loop_
_entity_poly.entity_id
_entity_poly.type
_entity_poly.pdbx_seq_one_letter_code
_entity_poly.pdbx_strand_id
1 'polypeptide(L)'
;AGLGGHGAEVSAAGVAGLFAQEALGGLAFGALLGGLGFVLLRGVKEHTVEILLTLALVVGGYVAAAALGISGPLAMVVAGLVISAYKHTLFTPDTQELVEGFWETIDQVLNIVLFAFIGLDVLLTETTGAQILASVLLIGVALAARWISVAVPFALVRAREGYGAYTVRLLTWGGLRGGIAISLALGLPDSPYRTHLVTVTYAIVLFTIAVQGLTIMPIVRRAVEATPDEG
;
A
#
# COMPACT_ATOMS: atom_id res chain seq x y z
N ALA A 1 -18.85 -8.05 -2.56
CA ALA A 1 -20.29 -8.18 -2.91
C ALA A 1 -20.97 -6.84 -2.63
N GLY A 2 -21.21 -6.05 -3.67
CA GLY A 2 -21.93 -4.78 -3.56
C GLY A 2 -23.43 -5.03 -3.68
N LEU A 3 -24.18 -4.74 -2.61
CA LEU A 3 -25.62 -4.83 -2.61
C LEU A 3 -26.23 -3.48 -3.01
N GLY A 4 -26.96 -3.51 -4.14
CA GLY A 4 -28.12 -2.65 -4.45
C GLY A 4 -27.83 -1.19 -4.78
N GLY A 5 -28.35 -0.58 -5.83
CA GLY A 5 -29.43 -0.95 -6.74
C GLY A 5 -29.95 0.34 -7.37
N HIS A 6 -30.10 0.33 -8.69
CA HIS A 6 -30.90 1.22 -9.53
C HIS A 6 -30.70 2.75 -9.45
N GLY A 7 -30.13 3.29 -10.54
CA GLY A 7 -30.63 4.53 -11.14
C GLY A 7 -30.21 5.86 -10.51
N ALA A 8 -29.34 5.87 -9.50
CA ALA A 8 -28.71 7.13 -9.11
C ALA A 8 -27.74 7.53 -10.22
N GLU A 9 -28.03 8.64 -10.90
CA GLU A 9 -27.03 9.34 -11.71
C GLU A 9 -25.74 9.38 -10.90
N VAL A 10 -24.63 8.94 -11.49
CA VAL A 10 -23.30 9.02 -10.88
C VAL A 10 -22.99 10.51 -10.73
N SER A 11 -23.46 11.11 -9.65
CA SER A 11 -23.25 12.51 -9.34
C SER A 11 -21.92 12.63 -8.59
N ALA A 12 -21.17 13.69 -8.86
CA ALA A 12 -19.92 13.96 -8.16
C ALA A 12 -20.11 14.00 -6.64
N ALA A 13 -21.29 14.46 -6.17
CA ALA A 13 -21.66 14.45 -4.75
C ALA A 13 -21.88 13.03 -4.19
N GLY A 14 -22.47 12.12 -4.97
CA GLY A 14 -22.65 10.72 -4.58
C GLY A 14 -21.31 9.98 -4.46
N VAL A 15 -20.41 10.18 -5.42
CA VAL A 15 -19.05 9.60 -5.38
C VAL A 15 -18.24 10.18 -4.22
N ALA A 16 -18.30 11.50 -4.00
CA ALA A 16 -17.64 12.14 -2.88
C ALA A 16 -18.18 11.66 -1.52
N GLY A 17 -19.50 11.45 -1.41
CA GLY A 17 -20.14 10.90 -0.22
C GLY A 17 -19.68 9.48 0.11
N LEU A 18 -19.66 8.58 -0.89
CA LEU A 18 -19.16 7.21 -0.74
C LEU A 18 -17.68 7.19 -0.35
N PHE A 19 -16.86 7.98 -1.03
CA PHE A 19 -15.44 8.09 -0.71
C PHE A 19 -15.21 8.61 0.72
N ALA A 20 -15.94 9.66 1.12
CA ALA A 20 -15.86 10.20 2.47
C ALA A 20 -16.28 9.16 3.51
N GLN A 21 -17.34 8.39 3.25
CA GLN A 21 -17.78 7.31 4.13
C GLN A 21 -16.71 6.22 4.27
N GLU A 22 -16.14 5.73 3.16
CA GLU A 22 -15.13 4.68 3.20
C GLU A 22 -13.84 5.13 3.89
N ALA A 23 -13.39 6.35 3.60
CA ALA A 23 -12.15 6.91 4.13
C ALA A 23 -12.29 7.33 5.61
N LEU A 24 -13.29 8.15 5.94
CA LEU A 24 -13.51 8.61 7.32
C LEU A 24 -13.99 7.46 8.21
N GLY A 25 -14.81 6.56 7.68
CA GLY A 25 -15.22 5.33 8.37
C GLY A 25 -14.03 4.43 8.67
N GLY A 26 -13.13 4.23 7.70
CA GLY A 26 -11.87 3.50 7.90
C GLY A 26 -10.99 4.14 8.97
N LEU A 27 -10.82 5.47 8.94
CA LEU A 27 -10.06 6.22 9.95
C LEU A 27 -10.65 6.05 11.36
N ALA A 28 -11.95 6.30 11.51
CA ALA A 28 -12.63 6.23 12.80
C ALA A 28 -12.62 4.79 13.36
N PHE A 29 -12.96 3.81 12.52
CA PHE A 29 -12.95 2.40 12.92
C PHE A 29 -11.55 1.91 13.28
N GLY A 30 -10.53 2.28 12.49
CA GLY A 30 -9.15 1.96 12.78
C GLY A 30 -8.67 2.56 14.10
N ALA A 31 -9.05 3.80 14.41
CA ALA A 31 -8.74 4.43 15.69
C ALA A 31 -9.41 3.71 16.88
N LEU A 32 -10.69 3.35 16.73
CA LEU A 32 -11.43 2.57 17.73
C LEU A 32 -10.80 1.19 17.94
N LEU A 33 -10.44 0.50 16.86
CA LEU A 33 -9.82 -0.82 16.91
C LEU A 33 -8.42 -0.76 17.52
N GLY A 34 -7.63 0.27 17.19
CA GLY A 34 -6.33 0.51 17.82
C GLY A 34 -6.45 0.80 19.32
N GLY A 35 -7.46 1.56 19.72
CA GLY A 35 -7.79 1.81 21.13
C GLY A 35 -8.22 0.53 21.86
N LEU A 36 -9.05 -0.30 21.24
CA LEU A 36 -9.41 -1.62 21.77
C LEU A 36 -8.15 -2.50 21.91
N GLY A 37 -7.30 -2.52 20.88
CA GLY A 37 -6.04 -3.25 20.91
C GLY A 37 -5.13 -2.79 22.05
N PHE A 38 -5.02 -1.48 22.28
CA PHE A 38 -4.29 -0.92 23.41
C PHE A 38 -4.82 -1.45 24.75
N VAL A 39 -6.14 -1.44 24.97
CA VAL A 39 -6.74 -1.92 26.23
C VAL A 39 -6.50 -3.41 26.42
N LEU A 40 -6.65 -4.21 25.37
CA LEU A 40 -6.45 -5.66 25.42
C LEU A 40 -4.98 -6.02 25.69
N LEU A 41 -4.06 -5.41 24.94
CA LEU A 41 -2.62 -5.69 25.05
C LEU A 41 -2.06 -5.26 26.41
N ARG A 42 -2.51 -4.12 26.95
CA ARG A 42 -2.08 -3.65 28.28
C ARG A 42 -2.42 -4.62 29.42
N GLY A 43 -3.45 -5.45 29.24
CA GLY A 43 -3.88 -6.43 30.24
C GLY A 43 -3.13 -7.77 30.18
N VAL A 44 -2.34 -7.99 29.13
CA VAL A 44 -1.62 -9.25 28.87
C VAL A 44 -0.14 -9.05 29.18
N LYS A 45 0.53 -10.12 29.62
CA LYS A 45 1.97 -10.13 29.95
C LYS A 45 2.72 -11.32 29.34
N GLU A 46 2.06 -12.02 28.42
CA GLU A 46 2.58 -13.23 27.79
C GLU A 46 2.85 -12.94 26.32
N HIS A 47 4.13 -12.99 25.93
CA HIS A 47 4.63 -12.59 24.60
C HIS A 47 3.85 -13.24 23.45
N THR A 48 3.55 -14.53 23.58
CA THR A 48 2.82 -15.29 22.56
C THR A 48 1.39 -14.77 22.41
N VAL A 49 0.73 -14.45 23.52
CA VAL A 49 -0.66 -13.95 23.50
C VAL A 49 -0.70 -12.55 22.90
N GLU A 50 0.29 -11.72 23.17
CA GLU A 50 0.41 -10.37 22.59
C GLU A 50 0.54 -10.42 21.06
N ILE A 51 1.40 -11.30 20.53
CA ILE A 51 1.51 -11.51 19.07
C ILE A 51 0.17 -11.97 18.50
N LEU A 52 -0.45 -12.99 19.09
CA LEU A 52 -1.73 -13.51 18.61
C LEU A 52 -2.84 -12.46 18.67
N LEU A 53 -2.85 -11.58 19.67
CA LEU A 53 -3.77 -10.45 19.74
C LEU A 53 -3.55 -9.46 18.61
N THR A 54 -2.30 -9.10 18.30
CA THR A 54 -2.02 -8.21 17.16
C THR A 54 -2.52 -8.83 15.84
N LEU A 55 -2.30 -10.13 15.64
CA LEU A 55 -2.78 -10.85 14.47
C LEU A 55 -4.31 -10.88 14.41
N ALA A 56 -4.96 -11.17 15.54
CA ALA A 56 -6.42 -11.18 15.65
C ALA A 56 -7.04 -9.80 15.38
N LEU A 57 -6.40 -8.72 15.86
CA LEU A 57 -6.83 -7.35 15.58
C LEU A 57 -6.74 -7.04 14.10
N VAL A 58 -5.65 -7.44 13.41
CA VAL A 58 -5.50 -7.18 11.97
C VAL A 58 -6.49 -8.00 11.16
N VAL A 59 -6.55 -9.32 11.36
CA VAL A 59 -7.42 -10.20 10.57
C VAL A 59 -8.89 -9.95 10.89
N GLY A 60 -9.26 -9.95 12.18
CA GLY A 60 -10.63 -9.73 12.64
C GLY A 60 -11.10 -8.31 12.35
N GLY A 61 -10.24 -7.32 12.56
CA GLY A 61 -10.51 -5.94 12.24
C GLY A 61 -10.74 -5.71 10.74
N TYR A 62 -9.93 -6.33 9.88
CA TYR A 62 -10.11 -6.22 8.44
C TYR A 62 -11.46 -6.80 7.98
N VAL A 63 -11.83 -7.99 8.50
CA VAL A 63 -13.12 -8.61 8.18
C VAL A 63 -14.29 -7.76 8.70
N ALA A 64 -14.19 -7.21 9.91
CA ALA A 64 -15.20 -6.30 10.46
C ALA A 64 -15.34 -5.03 9.63
N ALA A 65 -14.22 -4.41 9.21
CA ALA A 65 -14.22 -3.25 8.33
C ALA A 65 -14.91 -3.56 6.98
N ALA A 66 -14.62 -4.72 6.40
CA ALA A 66 -15.26 -5.15 5.16
C ALA A 66 -16.78 -5.36 5.34
N ALA A 67 -17.22 -5.93 6.46
CA ALA A 67 -18.65 -6.10 6.77
C ALA A 67 -19.38 -4.76 6.98
N LEU A 68 -18.67 -3.74 7.46
CA LEU A 68 -19.19 -2.37 7.64
C LEU A 68 -19.15 -1.54 6.35
N GLY A 69 -18.59 -2.08 5.26
CA GLY A 69 -18.47 -1.36 3.99
C GLY A 69 -17.52 -0.16 4.05
N ILE A 70 -16.47 -0.24 4.88
CA ILE A 70 -15.44 0.80 5.03
C ILE A 70 -14.08 0.28 4.57
N SER A 71 -13.10 1.19 4.42
CA SER A 71 -11.77 0.80 3.95
C SER A 71 -10.99 -0.03 4.99
N GLY A 72 -10.95 -1.34 4.78
CA GLY A 72 -10.18 -2.29 5.60
C GLY A 72 -8.69 -1.97 5.69
N PRO A 73 -7.96 -1.76 4.56
CA PRO A 73 -6.55 -1.42 4.59
C PRO A 73 -6.27 -0.12 5.38
N LEU A 74 -7.07 0.92 5.16
CA LEU A 74 -6.92 2.19 5.88
C LEU A 74 -7.17 2.02 7.37
N ALA A 75 -8.20 1.28 7.76
CA ALA A 75 -8.49 0.98 9.15
C ALA A 75 -7.31 0.26 9.83
N MET A 76 -6.69 -0.72 9.16
CA MET A 76 -5.56 -1.46 9.74
C MET A 76 -4.30 -0.59 9.85
N VAL A 77 -4.05 0.30 8.90
CA VAL A 77 -2.97 1.30 9.00
C VAL A 77 -3.18 2.18 10.22
N VAL A 78 -4.38 2.69 10.43
CA VAL A 78 -4.67 3.57 11.58
C VAL A 78 -4.59 2.81 12.89
N ALA A 79 -5.14 1.61 12.97
CA ALA A 79 -5.02 0.76 14.16
C ALA A 79 -3.55 0.47 14.50
N GLY A 80 -2.73 0.15 13.49
CA GLY A 80 -1.30 -0.06 13.62
C GLY A 80 -0.55 1.19 14.08
N LEU A 81 -0.88 2.37 13.53
CA LEU A 81 -0.30 3.65 13.96
C LEU A 81 -0.63 3.95 15.44
N VAL A 82 -1.88 3.71 15.87
CA VAL A 82 -2.28 3.89 17.27
C VAL A 82 -1.50 2.95 18.19
N ILE A 83 -1.44 1.65 17.88
CA ILE A 83 -0.69 0.69 18.70
C ILE A 83 0.82 1.04 18.72
N SER A 84 1.38 1.40 17.56
CA SER A 84 2.79 1.78 17.42
C SER A 84 3.14 3.01 18.25
N ALA A 85 2.24 4.01 18.32
CA ALA A 85 2.42 5.21 19.12
C ALA A 85 2.56 4.92 20.63
N TYR A 86 1.96 3.82 21.11
CA TYR A 86 2.01 3.41 22.51
C TYR A 86 2.87 2.15 22.75
N LYS A 87 3.68 1.73 21.77
CA LYS A 87 4.41 0.44 21.84
C LYS A 87 5.30 0.29 23.08
N HIS A 88 5.97 1.37 23.50
CA HIS A 88 6.82 1.37 24.70
C HIS A 88 6.05 1.30 26.02
N THR A 89 4.75 1.58 26.01
CA THR A 89 3.86 1.42 27.17
C THR A 89 3.17 0.05 27.18
N LEU A 90 2.94 -0.51 25.99
CA LEU A 90 2.26 -1.80 25.81
C LEU A 90 3.21 -2.99 25.97
N PHE A 91 4.43 -2.88 25.45
CA PHE A 91 5.37 -3.99 25.32
C PHE A 91 6.62 -3.78 26.15
N THR A 92 7.16 -4.87 26.70
CA THR A 92 8.56 -4.90 27.16
C THR A 92 9.50 -4.83 25.94
N PRO A 93 10.77 -4.43 26.11
CA PRO A 93 11.73 -4.40 25.00
C PRO A 93 11.81 -5.74 24.26
N ASP A 94 11.89 -6.84 25.00
CA ASP A 94 11.94 -8.20 24.44
C ASP A 94 10.67 -8.53 23.64
N THR A 95 9.49 -8.17 24.16
CA THR A 95 8.23 -8.43 23.44
C THR A 95 8.09 -7.57 22.20
N GLN A 96 8.57 -6.31 22.26
CA GLN A 96 8.55 -5.41 21.11
C GLN A 96 9.37 -6.01 19.96
N GLU A 97 10.56 -6.53 20.25
CA GLU A 97 11.40 -7.19 19.24
C GLU A 97 10.73 -8.45 18.67
N LEU A 98 10.07 -9.25 19.52
CA LEU A 98 9.30 -10.42 19.06
C LEU A 98 8.12 -10.04 18.15
N VAL A 99 7.34 -9.02 18.52
CA VAL A 99 6.20 -8.55 17.73
C VAL A 99 6.66 -7.94 16.41
N GLU A 100 7.69 -7.09 16.43
CA GLU A 100 8.27 -6.49 15.22
C GLU A 100 8.85 -7.58 14.29
N GLY A 101 9.62 -8.52 14.83
CA GLY A 101 10.18 -9.64 14.07
C GLY A 101 9.12 -10.58 13.50
N PHE A 102 8.03 -10.83 14.24
CA PHE A 102 6.89 -11.60 13.73
C PHE A 102 6.26 -10.91 12.51
N TRP A 103 5.95 -9.61 12.62
CA TRP A 103 5.33 -8.86 11.52
C TRP A 103 6.26 -8.68 10.34
N GLU A 104 7.56 -8.50 10.56
CA GLU A 104 8.56 -8.49 9.49
C GLU A 104 8.60 -9.85 8.77
N THR A 105 8.61 -10.96 9.52
CA THR A 105 8.56 -12.31 8.94
C THR A 105 7.29 -12.50 8.09
N ILE A 106 6.14 -12.05 8.59
CA ILE A 106 4.88 -12.10 7.83
C ILE A 106 4.96 -11.24 6.55
N ASP A 107 5.48 -10.01 6.61
CA ASP A 107 5.69 -9.17 5.41
C ASP A 107 6.60 -9.89 4.39
N GLN A 108 7.70 -10.49 4.86
CA GLN A 108 8.62 -11.24 4.00
C GLN A 108 7.94 -12.45 3.35
N VAL A 109 7.23 -13.27 4.12
CA VAL A 109 6.51 -14.45 3.61
C VAL A 109 5.45 -14.03 2.59
N LEU A 110 4.63 -13.03 2.90
CA LEU A 110 3.59 -12.54 1.99
C LEU A 110 4.19 -11.95 0.71
N ASN A 111 5.33 -11.26 0.80
CA ASN A 111 6.03 -10.76 -0.38
C ASN A 111 6.60 -11.91 -1.23
N ILE A 112 7.19 -12.94 -0.61
CA ILE A 112 7.67 -14.14 -1.35
C ILE A 112 6.52 -14.80 -2.10
N VAL A 113 5.36 -14.98 -1.44
CA VAL A 113 4.16 -15.55 -2.05
C VAL A 113 3.65 -14.67 -3.18
N LEU A 114 3.59 -13.35 -2.98
CA LEU A 114 3.22 -12.39 -4.02
C LEU A 114 4.13 -12.53 -5.26
N PHE A 115 5.45 -12.59 -5.06
CA PHE A 115 6.40 -12.76 -6.14
C PHE A 115 6.29 -14.11 -6.84
N ALA A 116 6.07 -15.18 -6.08
CA ALA A 116 5.84 -16.50 -6.65
C ALA A 116 4.59 -16.51 -7.56
N PHE A 117 3.50 -15.87 -7.12
CA PHE A 117 2.28 -15.77 -7.95
C PHE A 117 2.47 -14.88 -9.18
N ILE A 118 3.16 -13.74 -9.06
CA ILE A 118 3.50 -12.90 -10.22
C ILE A 118 4.31 -13.72 -11.23
N GLY A 119 5.34 -14.44 -10.77
CA GLY A 119 6.20 -15.25 -11.63
C GLY A 119 5.45 -16.41 -12.31
N LEU A 120 4.56 -17.07 -11.58
CA LEU A 120 3.73 -18.15 -12.12
C LEU A 120 2.76 -17.64 -13.19
N ASP A 121 2.07 -16.53 -12.94
CA ASP A 121 1.12 -15.93 -13.88
C ASP A 121 1.80 -15.49 -15.19
N VAL A 122 3.00 -14.88 -15.08
CA VAL A 122 3.81 -14.49 -16.25
C VAL A 122 4.21 -15.70 -17.10
N LEU A 123 4.49 -16.85 -16.47
CA LEU A 123 4.85 -18.08 -17.20
C LEU A 123 3.65 -18.72 -17.92
N LEU A 124 2.47 -18.64 -17.31
CA LEU A 124 1.23 -19.26 -17.82
C LEU A 124 0.49 -18.38 -18.83
N THR A 125 0.76 -17.07 -18.86
CA THR A 125 0.07 -16.14 -19.75
C THR A 125 0.67 -16.16 -21.15
N GLU A 126 -0.10 -16.63 -22.13
CA GLU A 126 0.24 -16.45 -23.54
C GLU A 126 0.15 -14.97 -23.91
N THR A 127 1.32 -14.35 -24.15
CA THR A 127 1.40 -12.93 -24.52
C THR A 127 1.60 -12.79 -26.02
N THR A 128 0.76 -11.95 -26.64
CA THR A 128 0.94 -11.52 -28.02
C THR A 128 1.91 -10.34 -28.09
N GLY A 129 2.62 -10.17 -29.21
CA GLY A 129 3.53 -9.03 -29.39
C GLY A 129 2.87 -7.65 -29.20
N ALA A 130 1.58 -7.55 -29.55
CA ALA A 130 0.78 -6.34 -29.32
C ALA A 130 0.55 -6.05 -27.83
N GLN A 131 0.33 -7.08 -27.00
CA GLN A 131 0.17 -6.92 -25.55
C GLN A 131 1.48 -6.53 -24.86
N ILE A 132 2.62 -7.01 -25.35
CA ILE A 132 3.94 -6.59 -24.85
C ILE A 132 4.16 -5.10 -25.15
N LEU A 133 3.89 -4.67 -26.38
CA LEU A 133 4.00 -3.25 -26.76
C LEU A 133 3.05 -2.38 -25.93
N ALA A 134 1.80 -2.80 -25.76
CA ALA A 134 0.83 -2.08 -24.94
C ALA A 134 1.29 -1.96 -23.47
N SER A 135 1.86 -3.03 -22.91
CA SER A 135 2.40 -3.03 -21.55
C SER A 135 3.57 -2.07 -21.40
N VAL A 136 4.49 -2.03 -22.36
CA VAL A 136 5.63 -1.08 -22.36
C VAL A 136 5.14 0.37 -22.43
N LEU A 137 4.17 0.67 -23.30
CA LEU A 137 3.58 2.01 -23.36
C LEU A 137 2.89 2.40 -22.05
N LEU A 138 2.15 1.47 -21.44
CA LEU A 138 1.45 1.70 -20.17
C LEU A 138 2.40 1.84 -18.99
N ILE A 139 3.56 1.19 -18.99
CA ILE A 139 4.64 1.46 -18.04
C ILE A 139 5.08 2.93 -18.15
N GLY A 140 5.32 3.42 -19.37
CA GLY A 140 5.68 4.83 -19.59
C GLY A 140 4.61 5.79 -19.08
N VAL A 141 3.33 5.51 -19.37
CA VAL A 141 2.20 6.30 -18.87
C VAL A 141 2.10 6.26 -17.34
N ALA A 142 2.25 5.10 -16.72
CA ALA A 142 2.21 4.94 -15.27
C ALA A 142 3.34 5.71 -14.58
N LEU A 143 4.56 5.68 -15.14
CA LEU A 143 5.69 6.47 -14.64
C LEU A 143 5.46 7.97 -14.79
N ALA A 144 4.92 8.41 -15.94
CA ALA A 144 4.58 9.81 -16.17
C ALA A 144 3.48 10.28 -15.20
N ALA A 145 2.42 9.49 -15.02
CA ALA A 145 1.36 9.76 -14.07
C ALA A 145 1.89 9.88 -12.64
N ARG A 146 2.79 8.97 -12.23
CA ARG A 146 3.45 9.03 -10.92
C ARG A 146 4.31 10.30 -10.80
N TRP A 147 5.11 10.62 -11.81
CA TRP A 147 5.93 11.83 -11.80
C TRP A 147 5.08 13.09 -11.66
N ILE A 148 3.99 13.21 -12.41
CA ILE A 148 3.05 14.34 -12.30
C ILE A 148 2.43 14.39 -10.91
N SER A 149 1.98 13.25 -10.38
CA SER A 149 1.34 13.14 -9.07
C SER A 149 2.25 13.57 -7.92
N VAL A 150 3.57 13.39 -8.06
CA VAL A 150 4.57 13.85 -7.08
C VAL A 150 5.00 15.29 -7.38
N ALA A 151 5.29 15.60 -8.64
CA ALA A 151 5.86 16.89 -9.04
C ALA A 151 4.88 18.06 -8.86
N VAL A 152 3.57 17.85 -9.08
CA VAL A 152 2.58 18.92 -8.95
C VAL A 152 2.43 19.39 -7.49
N PRO A 153 2.15 18.52 -6.49
CA PRO A 153 2.14 18.93 -5.08
C PRO A 153 3.49 19.50 -4.65
N PHE A 154 4.59 18.92 -5.13
CA PHE A 154 5.92 19.40 -4.77
C PHE A 154 6.22 20.78 -5.35
N ALA A 155 5.77 21.09 -6.57
CA ALA A 155 5.92 22.43 -7.15
C ALA A 155 5.14 23.48 -6.36
N LEU A 156 3.97 23.12 -5.82
CA LEU A 156 3.16 23.98 -4.94
C LEU A 156 3.84 24.21 -3.58
N VAL A 157 4.46 23.18 -2.99
CA VAL A 157 5.10 23.24 -1.66
C VAL A 157 6.52 23.81 -1.71
N ARG A 158 7.30 23.54 -2.77
CA ARG A 158 8.68 24.04 -2.96
C ARG A 158 8.76 25.57 -3.05
N ALA A 159 7.64 26.26 -3.31
CA ALA A 159 7.56 27.71 -3.20
C ALA A 159 7.76 28.23 -1.77
N ARG A 160 7.72 27.35 -0.75
CA ARG A 160 7.80 27.73 0.68
C ARG A 160 8.94 27.08 1.46
N GLU A 161 9.44 25.92 1.04
CA GLU A 161 10.50 25.20 1.75
C GLU A 161 11.55 24.67 0.76
N GLY A 162 12.83 24.94 1.04
CA GLY A 162 13.98 24.75 0.15
C GLY A 162 14.39 23.30 -0.09
N TYR A 163 13.48 22.46 -0.58
CA TYR A 163 13.78 21.07 -0.86
C TYR A 163 14.71 20.88 -2.07
N GLY A 164 15.65 19.94 -1.96
CA GLY A 164 16.63 19.61 -2.98
C GLY A 164 16.02 19.14 -4.32
N ALA A 165 16.72 19.43 -5.43
CA ALA A 165 16.27 19.12 -6.78
C ALA A 165 16.04 17.61 -7.05
N TYR A 166 16.64 16.74 -6.23
CA TYR A 166 16.54 15.29 -6.36
C TYR A 166 15.34 14.66 -5.64
N THR A 167 14.66 15.39 -4.74
CA THR A 167 13.58 14.83 -3.92
C THR A 167 12.42 14.29 -4.76
N VAL A 168 11.95 15.04 -5.77
CA VAL A 168 10.89 14.57 -6.67
C VAL A 168 11.30 13.31 -7.42
N ARG A 169 12.55 13.24 -7.88
CA ARG A 169 13.07 12.09 -8.62
C ARG A 169 13.20 10.86 -7.70
N LEU A 170 13.71 11.04 -6.49
CA LEU A 170 13.78 10.00 -5.46
C LEU A 170 12.40 9.46 -5.09
N LEU A 171 11.43 10.33 -4.81
CA LEU A 171 10.07 9.94 -4.46
C LEU A 171 9.35 9.22 -5.61
N THR A 172 9.56 9.66 -6.85
CA THR A 172 8.99 9.02 -8.04
C THR A 172 9.61 7.63 -8.28
N TRP A 173 10.92 7.49 -8.10
CA TRP A 173 11.64 6.24 -8.38
C TRP A 173 11.64 5.26 -7.20
N GLY A 174 11.38 5.73 -5.98
CA GLY A 174 11.35 4.93 -4.75
C GLY A 174 10.04 4.20 -4.48
N GLY A 175 9.00 4.41 -5.29
CA GLY A 175 7.70 3.73 -5.16
C GLY A 175 7.71 2.27 -5.64
N LEU A 176 8.59 1.44 -5.09
CA LEU A 176 8.95 0.12 -5.61
C LEU A 176 7.91 -0.99 -5.39
N ARG A 177 6.84 -0.75 -4.63
CA ARG A 177 5.86 -1.79 -4.26
C ARG A 177 4.53 -1.61 -5.00
N GLY A 178 3.98 -2.73 -5.48
CA GLY A 178 2.75 -2.79 -6.28
C GLY A 178 1.72 -3.84 -5.87
N GLY A 179 1.89 -4.50 -4.72
CA GLY A 179 0.97 -5.55 -4.25
C GLY A 179 -0.48 -5.08 -4.08
N ILE A 180 -0.68 -3.83 -3.64
CA ILE A 180 -2.01 -3.21 -3.53
C ILE A 180 -2.64 -3.06 -4.92
N ALA A 181 -1.87 -2.66 -5.94
CA ALA A 181 -2.37 -2.53 -7.30
C ALA A 181 -2.82 -3.88 -7.88
N ILE A 182 -2.04 -4.94 -7.64
CA ILE A 182 -2.40 -6.31 -8.02
C ILE A 182 -3.68 -6.75 -7.31
N SER A 183 -3.80 -6.51 -6.00
CA SER A 183 -5.01 -6.83 -5.24
C SER A 183 -6.26 -6.14 -5.82
N LEU A 184 -6.15 -4.87 -6.17
CA LEU A 184 -7.24 -4.12 -6.82
C LEU A 184 -7.60 -4.68 -8.19
N ALA A 185 -6.59 -5.04 -9.00
CA ALA A 185 -6.81 -5.64 -10.32
C ALA A 185 -7.49 -7.01 -10.22
N LEU A 186 -7.08 -7.85 -9.27
CA LEU A 186 -7.68 -9.17 -9.04
C LEU A 186 -9.10 -9.09 -8.50
N GLY A 187 -9.41 -8.03 -7.74
CA GLY A 187 -10.74 -7.75 -7.19
C GLY A 187 -11.77 -7.25 -8.22
N LEU A 188 -11.36 -7.01 -9.47
CA LEU A 188 -12.28 -6.63 -10.54
C LEU A 188 -13.25 -7.78 -10.87
N PRO A 189 -14.54 -7.46 -11.11
CA PRO A 189 -15.52 -8.45 -11.55
C PRO A 189 -15.15 -9.01 -12.93
N ASP A 190 -15.63 -10.23 -13.22
CA ASP A 190 -15.38 -10.87 -14.50
C ASP A 190 -15.89 -10.01 -15.65
N SER A 191 -14.95 -9.62 -16.51
CA SER A 191 -15.21 -8.81 -17.69
C SER A 191 -14.18 -9.15 -18.76
N PRO A 192 -14.48 -8.90 -20.05
CA PRO A 192 -13.52 -9.09 -21.14
C PRO A 192 -12.21 -8.31 -20.95
N TYR A 193 -12.23 -7.24 -20.16
CA TYR A 193 -11.08 -6.38 -19.90
C TYR A 193 -10.27 -6.80 -18.67
N ARG A 194 -10.84 -7.62 -17.78
CA ARG A 194 -10.20 -8.02 -16.52
C ARG A 194 -8.82 -8.61 -16.76
N THR A 195 -8.72 -9.58 -17.66
CA THR A 195 -7.44 -10.23 -18.01
C THR A 195 -6.41 -9.20 -18.48
N HIS A 196 -6.80 -8.28 -19.38
CA HIS A 196 -5.89 -7.25 -19.88
C HIS A 196 -5.40 -6.29 -18.78
N LEU A 197 -6.31 -5.84 -17.90
CA LEU A 197 -5.96 -4.95 -16.78
C LEU A 197 -5.05 -5.64 -15.78
N VAL A 198 -5.30 -6.92 -15.48
CA VAL A 198 -4.47 -7.74 -14.59
C VAL A 198 -3.08 -7.92 -15.20
N THR A 199 -2.97 -8.32 -16.47
CA THR A 199 -1.67 -8.48 -17.17
C THR A 199 -0.86 -7.20 -17.19
N VAL A 200 -1.47 -6.06 -17.53
CA VAL A 200 -0.79 -4.75 -17.52
C VAL A 200 -0.34 -4.38 -16.11
N THR A 201 -1.20 -4.59 -15.10
CA THR A 201 -0.85 -4.31 -13.71
C THR A 201 0.36 -5.13 -13.28
N TYR A 202 0.39 -6.43 -13.60
CA TYR A 202 1.55 -7.27 -13.36
C TYR A 202 2.81 -6.80 -14.09
N ALA A 203 2.71 -6.44 -15.37
CA ALA A 203 3.84 -5.93 -16.14
C ALA A 203 4.43 -4.65 -15.53
N ILE A 204 3.57 -3.72 -15.09
CA ILE A 204 3.99 -2.50 -14.39
C ILE A 204 4.69 -2.85 -13.08
N VAL A 205 4.10 -3.72 -12.26
CA VAL A 205 4.68 -4.09 -10.96
C VAL A 205 6.03 -4.81 -11.15
N LEU A 206 6.12 -5.74 -12.09
CA LEU A 206 7.36 -6.42 -12.45
C LEU A 206 8.43 -5.42 -12.90
N PHE A 207 8.07 -4.46 -13.76
CA PHE A 207 8.98 -3.40 -14.17
C PHE A 207 9.44 -2.55 -12.98
N THR A 208 8.52 -2.15 -12.08
CA THR A 208 8.91 -1.34 -10.91
C THR A 208 9.88 -2.08 -10.01
N ILE A 209 9.73 -3.40 -9.85
CA ILE A 209 10.57 -4.17 -8.94
C ILE A 209 11.91 -4.51 -9.60
N ALA A 210 11.89 -5.01 -10.84
CA ALA A 210 13.10 -5.40 -11.55
C ALA A 210 13.93 -4.18 -11.98
N VAL A 211 13.30 -3.18 -12.61
CA VAL A 211 14.02 -2.02 -13.17
C VAL A 211 14.18 -0.93 -12.12
N GLN A 212 13.09 -0.43 -11.52
CA GLN A 212 13.23 0.66 -10.55
C GLN A 212 13.95 0.18 -9.27
N GLY A 213 13.71 -1.05 -8.84
CA GLY A 213 14.37 -1.63 -7.65
C GLY A 213 15.88 -1.77 -7.81
N LEU A 214 16.37 -2.24 -8.97
CA LEU A 214 17.81 -2.32 -9.24
C LEU A 214 18.45 -0.94 -9.53
N THR A 215 17.69 0.01 -10.05
CA THR A 215 18.22 1.33 -10.47
C THR A 215 18.08 2.43 -9.42
N ILE A 216 17.44 2.18 -8.28
CA ILE A 216 17.25 3.18 -7.22
C ILE A 216 18.57 3.56 -6.53
N MET A 217 19.45 2.60 -6.26
CA MET A 217 20.70 2.84 -5.52
C MET A 217 21.63 3.85 -6.23
N PRO A 218 21.85 3.77 -7.56
CA PRO A 218 22.55 4.81 -8.30
C PRO A 218 21.91 6.21 -8.21
N ILE A 219 20.58 6.30 -8.11
CA ILE A 219 19.86 7.58 -8.00
C ILE A 219 20.05 8.17 -6.60
N VAL A 220 19.97 7.32 -5.57
CA VAL A 220 20.24 7.72 -4.18
C VAL A 220 21.64 8.27 -4.03
N ARG A 221 22.67 7.59 -4.57
CA ARG A 221 24.06 8.07 -4.52
C ARG A 221 24.21 9.46 -5.13
N ARG A 222 23.66 9.67 -6.33
CA ARG A 222 23.69 10.98 -7.00
C ARG A 222 22.94 12.08 -6.24
N ALA A 223 21.88 11.74 -5.53
CA ALA A 223 21.14 12.69 -4.73
C ALA A 223 21.91 13.11 -3.46
N VAL A 224 22.60 12.17 -2.81
CA VAL A 224 23.47 12.45 -1.68
C VAL A 224 24.63 13.34 -2.11
N GLU A 225 25.31 13.02 -3.22
CA GLU A 225 26.40 13.83 -3.80
C GLU A 225 25.97 15.25 -4.18
N ALA A 226 24.71 15.46 -4.53
CA ALA A 226 24.16 16.75 -4.93
C ALA A 226 23.63 17.60 -3.77
N THR A 227 23.57 17.05 -2.56
CA THR A 227 23.19 17.79 -1.36
C THR A 227 24.48 18.42 -0.79
N PRO A 228 24.57 19.76 -0.69
CA PRO A 228 25.75 20.39 -0.09
C PRO A 228 25.93 19.90 1.35
N ASP A 229 27.17 19.62 1.77
CA ASP A 229 27.52 19.40 3.17
C ASP A 229 27.06 20.63 3.97
N GLU A 230 25.96 20.51 4.71
CA GLU A 230 25.65 21.44 5.80
C GLU A 230 26.56 21.05 6.97
N GLY A 231 27.77 21.61 6.95
CA GLY A 231 28.69 21.60 8.09
C GLY A 231 28.24 22.51 9.22
#